data_AF-A0A5B0KP40-F1
#
_entry.id   AF-A0A5B0KP40-F1
#
_cell.length_a   1.000
_cell.length_b   1.000
_cell.length_c   1.000
_cell.angle_alpha   90.00
_cell.angle_beta   90.00
_cell.angle_gamma   90.00
#
_symmetry.space_group_name_H-M   'P 1'
#
loop_
_entity.id
_entity.type
_entity.pdbx_description
1 polymer ?
#
loop_
_entity_poly.entity_id
_entity_poly.type
_entity_poly.pdbx_seq_one_letter_code
_entity_poly.pdbx_strand_id
1 'polypeptide(L)'
;MTNVFTLLGEARAHVNIFKPVRLHGRTERHYKNVYDAFVRGALSLETAPSRAAAVAWRSAIRHGALRQLAAATEALEAALEVGDRAGGDAAAFEVERCLELLHRFPAIRPGRRPRPSDSRASHWVGQGITCA
;
A
#
# COMPACT_ATOMS: atom_id res chain seq x y z
N MET A 1 -17.99 -13.59 -6.98
CA MET A 1 -18.49 -12.22 -6.70
C MET A 1 -18.63 -12.10 -5.19
N THR A 2 -17.85 -11.21 -4.58
CA THR A 2 -17.91 -10.93 -3.14
C THR A 2 -19.24 -10.25 -2.82
N ASN A 3 -19.86 -10.57 -1.68
CA ASN A 3 -21.08 -9.87 -1.24
C ASN A 3 -20.74 -8.41 -0.94
N VAL A 4 -21.47 -7.46 -1.55
CA VAL A 4 -21.27 -6.01 -1.41
C VAL A 4 -21.28 -5.56 0.06
N PHE A 5 -22.12 -6.16 0.91
CA PHE A 5 -22.13 -5.83 2.34
C PHE A 5 -20.88 -6.33 3.08
N THR A 6 -20.35 -7.49 2.70
CA THR A 6 -19.09 -8.01 3.24
C THR A 6 -17.92 -7.13 2.81
N LEU A 7 -17.91 -6.75 1.53
CA LEU A 7 -16.91 -5.84 0.96
C LEU A 7 -16.90 -4.49 1.70
N LEU A 8 -18.09 -3.91 1.90
CA LEU A 8 -18.24 -2.65 2.62
C LEU A 8 -17.79 -2.78 4.09
N GLY A 9 -18.12 -3.90 4.74
CA GLY A 9 -17.68 -4.18 6.11
C GLY A 9 -16.16 -4.23 6.24
N GLU A 10 -15.48 -4.91 5.32
CA GLU A 10 -14.01 -4.97 5.26
C GLU A 10 -13.40 -3.58 4.97
N ALA A 11 -13.95 -2.86 4.00
CA ALA A 11 -13.50 -1.52 3.64
C ALA A 11 -13.58 -0.55 4.84
N ARG A 12 -14.72 -0.54 5.54
CA ARG A 12 -14.92 0.24 6.77
C ARG A 12 -13.91 -0.12 7.84
N ALA A 13 -13.65 -1.42 8.05
CA ALA A 13 -12.66 -1.86 9.02
C ALA A 13 -11.26 -1.31 8.68
N HIS A 14 -10.86 -1.40 7.40
CA HIS A 14 -9.59 -0.84 6.94
C HIS A 14 -9.50 0.68 7.10
N VAL A 15 -10.54 1.42 6.73
CA VAL A 15 -10.60 2.89 6.89
C VAL A 15 -10.53 3.30 8.37
N ASN A 16 -11.23 2.58 9.25
CA ASN A 16 -11.24 2.86 10.68
C ASN A 16 -9.89 2.54 11.36
N ILE A 17 -9.26 1.42 11.01
CA ILE A 17 -7.95 1.01 11.55
C ILE A 17 -6.87 1.97 11.06
N PHE A 18 -6.88 2.27 9.77
CA PHE A 18 -5.89 3.12 9.14
C PHE A 18 -6.50 4.50 8.89
N LYS A 19 -6.75 5.25 9.99
CA LYS A 19 -7.03 6.68 9.86
C LYS A 19 -5.92 7.29 9.01
N PRO A 20 -6.24 7.93 7.88
CA PRO A 20 -5.22 8.42 6.97
C PRO A 20 -4.35 9.41 7.75
N VAL A 21 -3.06 9.10 7.83
CA VAL A 21 -2.06 10.07 8.28
C VAL A 21 -2.27 11.31 7.40
N ARG A 22 -2.50 12.46 8.03
CA ARG A 22 -2.69 13.72 7.28
C ARG A 22 -1.38 14.05 6.57
N LEU A 23 -1.25 13.59 5.34
CA LEU A 23 -0.18 13.97 4.44
C LEU A 23 -0.54 15.34 3.84
N HIS A 24 0.44 16.24 3.74
CA HIS A 24 0.21 17.60 3.29
C HIS A 24 0.98 17.89 2.00
N GLY A 25 0.33 18.61 1.09
CA GLY A 25 0.98 19.33 -0.01
C GLY A 25 1.62 18.44 -1.08
N ARG A 26 2.94 18.33 -1.08
CA ARG A 26 3.70 17.65 -2.14
C ARG A 26 3.63 16.12 -2.01
N THR A 27 3.70 15.60 -0.79
CA THR A 27 3.72 14.14 -0.53
C THR A 27 2.39 13.49 -0.88
N GLU A 28 1.29 14.15 -0.55
CA GLU A 28 -0.06 13.73 -0.91
C GLU A 28 -0.24 13.60 -2.43
N ARG A 29 0.13 14.66 -3.17
CA ARG A 29 0.08 14.61 -4.65
C ARG A 29 1.00 13.54 -5.22
N HIS A 30 2.20 13.42 -4.66
CA HIS A 30 3.14 12.39 -5.09
C HIS A 30 2.56 10.98 -4.92
N TYR A 31 1.96 10.66 -3.77
CA TYR A 31 1.39 9.34 -3.52
C TYR A 31 0.18 9.05 -4.40
N LYS A 32 -0.70 10.04 -4.59
CA LYS A 32 -1.80 9.92 -5.55
C LYS A 32 -1.29 9.64 -6.96
N ASN A 33 -0.29 10.40 -7.43
CA ASN A 33 0.26 10.22 -8.77
C ASN A 33 0.93 8.85 -8.95
N VAL A 34 1.66 8.37 -7.94
CA VAL A 34 2.28 7.03 -7.98
C VAL A 34 1.21 5.93 -8.00
N TYR A 35 0.16 6.07 -7.20
CA TYR A 35 -1.00 5.16 -7.23
C TYR A 35 -1.67 5.14 -8.61
N ASP A 36 -2.03 6.33 -9.13
CA ASP A 36 -2.71 6.46 -10.42
C ASP A 36 -1.85 5.89 -11.56
N ALA A 37 -0.52 6.13 -11.54
CA ALA A 37 0.41 5.57 -12.51
C ALA A 37 0.51 4.04 -12.40
N PHE A 38 0.50 3.49 -11.19
CA PHE A 38 0.55 2.05 -10.95
C PHE A 38 -0.71 1.34 -11.45
N VAL A 39 -1.90 1.85 -11.09
CA VAL A 39 -3.19 1.28 -11.50
C VAL A 39 -3.39 1.36 -13.02
N ARG A 40 -2.88 2.41 -13.67
CA ARG A 40 -2.88 2.53 -15.14
C ARG A 40 -1.83 1.67 -15.84
N GLY A 41 -0.96 0.97 -15.10
CA GLY A 41 0.14 0.18 -15.67
C GLY A 41 1.31 1.01 -16.20
N ALA A 42 1.32 2.33 -15.98
CA ALA A 42 2.41 3.22 -16.38
C ALA A 42 3.62 3.14 -15.43
N LEU A 43 3.45 2.55 -14.24
CA LEU A 43 4.48 2.32 -13.25
C LEU A 43 4.50 0.84 -12.86
N SER A 44 5.66 0.20 -12.96
CA SER A 44 5.90 -1.16 -12.47
C SER A 44 6.93 -1.14 -11.34
N LEU A 45 6.73 -1.98 -10.32
CA LEU A 45 7.71 -2.14 -9.25
C LEU A 45 8.98 -2.87 -9.72
N GLU A 46 8.90 -3.60 -10.83
CA GLU A 46 10.03 -4.35 -11.42
C GLU A 46 11.00 -3.43 -12.13
N THR A 47 10.50 -2.30 -12.67
CA THR A 47 11.31 -1.29 -13.36
C THR A 47 11.82 -0.21 -12.41
N ALA A 48 11.70 -0.43 -11.10
CA ALA A 48 12.20 0.52 -10.11
C ALA A 48 13.73 0.66 -10.24
N PRO A 49 14.26 1.90 -10.28
CA PRO A 49 15.69 2.14 -10.51
C PRO A 49 16.58 1.66 -9.35
N SER A 50 15.99 1.38 -8.19
CA SER A 50 16.69 0.82 -7.04
C SER A 50 15.72 0.13 -6.07
N ARG A 51 16.26 -0.68 -5.17
CA ARG A 51 15.49 -1.28 -4.06
C ARG A 51 14.84 -0.22 -3.17
N ALA A 52 15.54 0.89 -2.91
CA ALA A 52 15.01 1.99 -2.12
C ALA A 52 13.80 2.66 -2.83
N ALA A 53 13.91 2.87 -4.14
CA ALA A 53 12.80 3.39 -4.94
C ALA A 53 11.60 2.43 -4.95
N ALA A 54 11.83 1.12 -5.09
CA ALA A 54 10.76 0.12 -5.02
C ALA A 54 10.02 0.15 -3.67
N VAL A 55 10.74 0.29 -2.55
CA VAL A 55 10.13 0.42 -1.21
C VAL A 55 9.33 1.72 -1.09
N ALA A 56 9.88 2.84 -1.56
CA ALA A 56 9.18 4.12 -1.55
C ALA A 56 7.89 4.08 -2.39
N TRP A 57 7.94 3.48 -3.58
CA TRP A 57 6.76 3.29 -4.45
C TRP A 57 5.72 2.39 -3.81
N ARG A 58 6.10 1.27 -3.18
CA ARG A 58 5.15 0.43 -2.42
C ARG A 58 4.44 1.21 -1.31
N SER A 59 5.18 2.02 -0.57
CA SER A 59 4.61 2.89 0.48
C SER A 59 3.63 3.90 -0.12
N ALA A 60 4.02 4.57 -1.20
CA ALA A 60 3.19 5.54 -1.91
C ALA A 60 1.90 4.90 -2.47
N ILE A 61 2.00 3.72 -3.11
CA ILE A 61 0.85 2.95 -3.61
C ILE A 61 -0.09 2.60 -2.46
N ARG A 62 0.44 2.09 -1.34
CA ARG A 62 -0.36 1.75 -0.17
C ARG A 62 -1.12 2.96 0.38
N HIS A 63 -0.44 4.09 0.55
CA HIS A 63 -1.08 5.31 1.04
C HIS A 63 -2.11 5.87 0.07
N GLY A 64 -1.85 5.80 -1.24
CA GLY A 64 -2.82 6.13 -2.28
C GLY A 64 -4.06 5.24 -2.18
N ALA A 65 -3.87 3.93 -2.09
CA ALA A 65 -4.95 2.94 -1.96
C ALA A 65 -5.79 3.18 -0.69
N LEU A 66 -5.19 3.50 0.47
CA LEU A 66 -5.94 3.83 1.69
C LEU A 66 -6.85 5.04 1.52
N ARG A 67 -6.38 6.07 0.79
CA ARG A 67 -7.17 7.27 0.56
C ARG A 67 -8.29 7.04 -0.44
N GLN A 68 -8.00 6.31 -1.51
CA GLN A 68 -9.02 5.96 -2.49
C GLN A 68 -10.04 4.99 -1.91
N LEU A 69 -9.62 4.08 -1.03
CA LEU A 69 -10.53 3.22 -0.28
C LEU A 69 -11.53 4.03 0.54
N ALA A 70 -11.08 5.07 1.25
CA ALA A 70 -11.98 5.92 2.03
C ALA A 70 -13.03 6.60 1.15
N ALA A 71 -12.59 7.25 0.06
CA ALA A 71 -13.49 7.91 -0.88
C ALA A 71 -14.45 6.93 -1.59
N ALA A 72 -13.96 5.75 -1.98
CA ALA A 72 -14.77 4.72 -2.62
C ALA A 72 -15.76 4.07 -1.65
N THR A 73 -15.40 3.96 -0.37
CA THR A 73 -16.31 3.49 0.69
C THR A 73 -17.47 4.46 0.87
N GLU A 74 -17.18 5.75 1.00
CA GLU A 74 -18.22 6.80 1.11
C GLU A 74 -19.12 6.85 -0.15
N ALA A 75 -18.53 6.74 -1.35
CA ALA A 75 -19.28 6.71 -2.59
C ALA A 75 -20.18 5.45 -2.69
N LEU A 76 -19.68 4.29 -2.26
CA LEU A 76 -20.46 3.05 -2.24
C LEU A 76 -21.63 3.14 -1.26
N GLU A 77 -21.41 3.70 -0.07
CA GLU A 77 -22.48 3.95 0.91
C GLU A 77 -23.56 4.86 0.34
N ALA A 78 -23.17 6.01 -0.23
CA ALA A 78 -24.10 6.95 -0.83
C ALA A 78 -24.90 6.32 -1.99
N ALA A 79 -24.24 5.53 -2.85
CA ALA A 79 -24.89 4.84 -3.95
C ALA A 79 -25.91 3.80 -3.47
N LEU A 80 -25.60 3.06 -2.40
CA LEU A 80 -26.53 2.10 -1.78
C LEU A 80 -27.73 2.80 -1.14
N GLU A 81 -27.53 3.97 -0.52
CA GLU A 81 -28.61 4.75 0.09
C GLU A 81 -29.63 5.25 -0.94
N VAL A 82 -29.16 5.70 -2.11
CA VAL A 82 -30.02 6.25 -3.18
C VAL A 82 -30.45 5.21 -4.22
N GLY A 83 -29.95 3.98 -4.12
CA GLY A 83 -30.21 2.90 -5.07
C GLY A 83 -29.53 3.07 -6.44
N ASP A 84 -28.45 3.87 -6.53
CA ASP A 84 -27.67 4.04 -7.76
C ASP A 84 -26.81 2.80 -8.01
N ARG A 85 -27.33 1.90 -8.85
CA ARG A 85 -26.64 0.65 -9.18
C ARG A 85 -25.34 0.87 -9.94
N ALA A 86 -25.32 1.81 -10.89
CA ALA A 86 -24.14 2.04 -11.73
C ALA A 86 -23.01 2.69 -10.90
N GLY A 87 -23.35 3.67 -10.08
CA GLY A 87 -22.42 4.27 -9.12
C GLY A 87 -21.94 3.25 -8.08
N GLY A 88 -22.84 2.41 -7.56
CA GLY A 88 -22.51 1.36 -6.60
C GLY A 88 -21.54 0.32 -7.16
N ASP A 89 -21.77 -0.17 -8.38
CA ASP A 89 -20.88 -1.15 -9.03
C ASP A 89 -19.48 -0.54 -9.28
N ALA A 90 -19.42 0.72 -9.73
CA ALA A 90 -18.16 1.42 -9.95
C ALA A 90 -17.37 1.64 -8.64
N ALA A 91 -18.06 2.02 -7.56
CA ALA A 91 -17.45 2.22 -6.26
C ALA A 91 -17.00 0.88 -5.64
N ALA A 92 -17.79 -0.18 -5.74
CA ALA A 92 -17.44 -1.52 -5.27
C ALA A 92 -16.19 -2.05 -5.97
N PHE A 93 -16.07 -1.86 -7.28
CA PHE A 93 -14.87 -2.24 -8.03
C PHE A 93 -13.62 -1.50 -7.54
N GLU A 94 -13.72 -0.19 -7.25
CA GLU A 94 -12.58 0.56 -6.70
C GLU A 94 -12.23 0.11 -5.27
N VAL A 95 -13.23 -0.24 -4.45
CA VAL A 95 -13.02 -0.80 -3.11
C VAL A 95 -12.28 -2.14 -3.19
N GLU A 96 -12.71 -3.07 -4.06
CA GLU A 96 -12.05 -4.36 -4.26
C GLU A 96 -10.59 -4.18 -4.67
N ARG A 97 -10.34 -3.33 -5.67
CA ARG A 97 -8.99 -2.99 -6.13
C ARG A 97 -8.13 -2.45 -4.99
N CYS A 98 -8.66 -1.50 -4.22
CA CYS A 98 -7.91 -0.91 -3.12
C CYS A 98 -7.56 -1.96 -2.05
N LEU A 99 -8.52 -2.81 -1.65
CA LEU A 99 -8.28 -3.89 -0.70
C LEU A 99 -7.23 -4.88 -1.21
N GLU A 100 -7.30 -5.28 -2.48
CA GLU A 100 -6.29 -6.13 -3.11
C GLU A 100 -4.88 -5.52 -3.01
N LEU A 101 -4.74 -4.23 -3.30
CA LEU A 101 -3.47 -3.51 -3.17
C LEU A 101 -2.99 -3.44 -1.72
N LEU A 102 -3.89 -3.25 -0.75
CA LEU A 102 -3.54 -3.21 0.67
C LEU A 102 -3.09 -4.57 1.20
N HIS A 103 -3.66 -5.66 0.68
CA HIS A 103 -3.26 -7.03 0.97
C HIS A 103 -1.92 -7.39 0.31
N ARG A 104 -1.71 -6.94 -0.94
CA ARG A 104 -0.45 -7.11 -1.67
C ARG A 104 0.71 -6.34 -1.03
N PHE A 105 0.44 -5.16 -0.49
CA PHE A 105 1.42 -4.28 0.13
C PHE A 105 1.07 -4.01 1.59
N PRO A 106 1.23 -5.00 2.50
CA PRO A 106 0.89 -4.84 3.90
C PRO A 106 1.75 -3.76 4.56
N ALA A 107 1.24 -3.15 5.63
CA ALA A 107 2.03 -2.21 6.42
C ALA A 107 3.30 -2.89 6.91
N ILE A 108 4.46 -2.25 6.70
CA ILE A 108 5.72 -2.72 7.27
C ILE A 108 5.57 -2.64 8.78
N ARG A 109 5.50 -3.78 9.48
CA ARG A 109 5.54 -3.80 10.94
C ARG A 109 6.88 -3.19 11.39
N PRO A 110 6.88 -2.06 12.11
CA PRO A 110 8.10 -1.57 12.75
C PRO A 110 8.43 -2.54 13.89
N GLY A 111 9.22 -3.57 13.64
CA GLY A 111 9.41 -4.61 14.65
C GLY A 111 10.16 -5.89 14.29
N ARG A 112 10.85 -5.99 13.16
CA ARG A 112 11.95 -6.97 13.04
C ARG A 112 13.18 -6.26 12.49
N ARG A 113 14.04 -5.79 13.40
CA ARG A 113 15.47 -5.79 13.09
C ARG A 113 15.83 -7.23 12.72
N PRO A 114 16.60 -7.47 11.64
CA PRO A 114 17.25 -8.77 11.48
C PRO A 114 17.97 -9.09 12.79
N ARG A 115 17.71 -10.25 13.39
CA ARG A 115 18.54 -10.68 14.51
C ARG A 115 19.97 -10.84 13.96
N PRO A 116 20.99 -10.23 14.58
CA PRO A 116 22.36 -10.57 14.29
C PRO A 116 22.63 -11.96 14.89
N SER A 117 22.20 -13.02 14.21
CA SER A 117 22.58 -14.38 14.55
C SER A 117 22.80 -15.30 13.33
N ASP A 118 22.61 -14.81 12.11
CA ASP A 118 23.06 -15.52 10.90
C ASP A 118 24.40 -14.97 10.36
N SER A 119 25.21 -14.39 11.25
CA SER A 119 26.61 -14.00 10.97
C SER A 119 27.58 -15.17 11.20
N ARG A 120 27.22 -16.37 10.72
CA ARG A 120 28.14 -17.46 10.42
C ARG A 120 27.71 -17.94 9.03
N ALA A 121 28.13 -17.34 7.94
CA ALA A 121 29.51 -17.34 7.51
C ALA A 121 29.78 -16.16 6.55
N SER A 122 30.06 -14.99 7.12
CA SER A 122 30.96 -14.06 6.45
C SER A 122 32.37 -14.54 6.73
N HIS A 123 32.94 -15.28 5.77
CA HIS A 123 34.38 -15.21 5.56
C HIS A 123 34.75 -13.73 5.38
N TRP A 124 35.98 -13.38 5.77
CA TRP A 124 36.59 -12.05 5.76
C TRP A 124 36.29 -11.20 7.00
N VAL A 125 37.10 -11.34 8.05
CA VAL A 125 38.10 -10.32 8.44
C VAL A 125 39.18 -11.01 9.29
N GLY A 126 40.44 -10.80 8.93
CA GLY A 126 41.60 -11.19 9.73
C GLY A 126 42.87 -10.55 9.17
N GLN A 127 42.98 -9.23 9.28
CA GLN A 127 44.28 -8.55 9.14
C GLN A 127 45.20 -9.07 10.26
N GLY A 128 46.17 -9.90 9.89
CA GLY A 128 47.37 -10.14 10.68
C GLY A 128 48.45 -9.17 10.21
N ILE A 129 48.60 -8.06 10.93
CA ILE A 129 49.85 -7.30 10.93
C ILE A 129 50.81 -8.12 11.80
N THR A 130 51.80 -8.75 11.20
CA THR A 130 52.98 -9.29 11.90
C THR A 130 54.16 -8.39 11.59
N CYS A 131 54.68 -7.74 12.63
CA CYS A 131 56.03 -7.19 12.64
C CYS A 131 57.03 -8.36 12.62
N ALA A 132 58.00 -8.28 11.73
CA ALA A 132 59.27 -9.00 11.77
C ALA A 132 60.37 -8.03 11.30
#